data_AF-A0A5K0V4S8-F1
#
_entry.id   AF-A0A5K0V4S8-F1
#
_cell.length_a   1.000
_cell.length_b   1.000
_cell.length_c   1.000
_cell.angle_alpha   90.00
_cell.angle_beta   90.00
_cell.angle_gamma   90.00
#
_symmetry.space_group_name_H-M   'P 1'
#
loop_
_entity.id
_entity.type
_entity.pdbx_description
1 polymer ?
#
loop_
_entity_poly.entity_id
_entity_poly.type
_entity_poly.pdbx_seq_one_letter_code
_entity_poly.pdbx_strand_id
1 'polypeptide(L)' 'VDSVEGPMPQTRFVLKKALEFGHAVVVVVNKIDRPSARPDFVVNSTFELFIELNATDEQ' A
#
# COMPACT_ATOMS: atom_id res chain seq x y z
N VAL A 1 3.87 5.21 -1.16
CA VAL A 1 4.07 4.66 0.18
C VAL A 1 5.51 4.95 0.58
N ASP A 2 5.73 5.62 1.70
CA ASP A 2 7.07 6.01 2.13
C ASP A 2 7.90 4.75 2.42
N SER A 3 9.14 4.70 1.91
CA SER A 3 10.03 3.54 2.00
C SER A 3 10.42 3.15 3.42
N VAL A 4 10.21 4.01 4.41
CA VAL A 4 10.55 3.76 5.81
C VAL A 4 9.30 3.49 6.65
N GLU A 5 8.27 4.34 6.47
CA GLU A 5 7.08 4.33 7.34
C GLU A 5 6.05 3.27 6.92
N GLY A 6 5.93 2.98 5.62
CA GLY A 6 4.90 2.08 5.11
C GLY A 6 3.53 2.73 4.91
N PRO A 7 2.45 1.93 4.77
CA PRO A 7 1.10 2.44 4.55
C PRO A 7 0.56 3.12 5.81
N MET A 8 -0.04 4.30 5.65
CA MET A 8 -0.51 5.12 6.75
C MET A 8 -2.02 4.93 7.01
N PRO A 9 -2.51 4.95 8.27
CA PRO A 9 -3.94 4.78 8.58
C PRO A 9 -4.86 5.76 7.85
N GLN A 10 -4.37 6.97 7.58
CA GLN A 10 -5.11 8.04 6.91
C GLN A 10 -5.45 7.69 5.45
N THR A 11 -4.64 6.88 4.76
CA THR A 11 -4.89 6.49 3.36
C THR A 11 -5.88 5.33 3.22
N ARG A 12 -6.21 4.64 4.32
CA ARG A 12 -7.06 3.44 4.35
C ARG A 12 -8.46 3.69 3.79
N PHE A 13 -9.09 4.82 4.14
CA PHE A 13 -10.46 5.11 3.70
C PHE A 13 -10.57 5.27 2.19
N VAL A 14 -9.63 6.01 1.59
CA VAL A 14 -9.62 6.26 0.13
C VAL A 14 -9.30 4.97 -0.62
N LEU A 15 -8.30 4.22 -0.16
CA LEU A 15 -7.95 2.92 -0.75
C LEU A 15 -9.13 1.95 -0.72
N LYS A 16 -9.82 1.83 0.42
CA LYS A 16 -11.01 0.98 0.56
C LYS A 16 -12.08 1.35 -0.47
N LYS A 17 -12.35 2.65 -0.67
CA LYS A 17 -13.34 3.10 -1.66
C LYS A 17 -12.93 2.79 -3.10
N ALA A 18 -11.65 2.93 -3.43
CA ALA A 18 -11.15 2.56 -4.75
C ALA A 18 -11.28 1.06 -5.04
N LEU A 19 -10.98 0.22 -4.03
CA LEU A 19 -11.14 -1.24 -4.14
C LEU A 19 -12.61 -1.65 -4.26
N GLU A 20 -13.52 -1.03 -3.48
CA GLU A 20 -14.98 -1.24 -3.57
C GLU A 20 -15.53 -0.90 -4.97
N PHE A 21 -14.89 0.00 -5.70
CA PHE A 21 -15.26 0.35 -7.08
C PHE A 21 -14.61 -0.55 -8.14
N GLY A 22 -13.86 -1.57 -7.73
CA GLY A 22 -13.20 -2.51 -8.65
C GLY A 22 -12.03 -1.89 -9.41
N HIS A 23 -11.44 -0.80 -8.91
CA HIS A 23 -10.27 -0.21 -9.56
C HIS A 23 -9.01 -1.03 -9.28
N ALA A 24 -8.17 -1.15 -10.31
CA ALA A 24 -6.80 -1.62 -10.15
C ALA A 24 -5.96 -0.53 -9.46
N VAL A 25 -5.11 -0.93 -8.51
CA VAL A 25 -4.29 0.02 -7.73
C VAL A 25 -2.82 -0.20 -8.04
N VAL A 26 -2.09 0.89 -8.27
CA VAL A 26 -0.63 0.84 -8.46
C VAL A 26 0.06 1.36 -7.21
N VAL A 27 0.89 0.52 -6.60
CA VAL A 27 1.69 0.89 -5.44
C VAL A 27 3.01 1.50 -5.90
N VAL A 28 3.25 2.76 -5.54
CA VAL A 28 4.53 3.44 -5.74
C VAL A 28 5.23 3.57 -4.39
N VAL A 29 6.38 2.93 -4.23
CA VAL A 29 7.26 3.11 -3.06
C VAL A 29 8.20 4.28 -3.33
N ASN A 30 8.13 5.34 -2.51
CA ASN A 30 8.90 6.56 -2.72
C ASN A 30 9.95 6.78 -1.63
N LYS A 31 10.91 7.68 -1.90
CA LYS A 31 12.05 8.00 -1.03
C LYS A 31 12.99 6.82 -0.75
N ILE A 32 13.22 5.99 -1.78
CA ILE A 32 14.09 4.80 -1.70
C ILE A 32 15.57 5.15 -1.49
N ASP A 33 15.92 6.42 -1.68
CA ASP A 33 17.26 6.98 -1.47
C ASP A 33 17.65 7.10 0.01
N ARG A 34 16.71 6.92 0.94
CA ARG A 34 16.96 7.03 2.39
C ARG A 34 17.78 5.84 2.91
N PRO A 35 18.80 6.06 3.77
CA PRO A 35 19.59 4.95 4.35
C PRO A 35 18.79 3.95 5.17
N SER A 36 17.67 4.38 5.74
CA SER A 36 16.75 3.55 6.53
C SER A 36 15.59 2.97 5.70
N ALA A 37 15.64 3.06 4.37
CA ALA A 37 14.62 2.50 3.49
C ALA A 37 14.48 0.98 3.69
N ARG A 38 13.25 0.51 3.76
CA ARG A 38 12.88 -0.89 3.96
C ARG A 38 11.81 -1.29 2.94
N PRO A 39 12.13 -1.29 1.63
CA PRO A 39 11.15 -1.47 0.56
C PRO A 39 10.39 -2.80 0.67
N ASP A 40 11.07 -3.91 0.97
CA ASP A 40 10.42 -5.23 1.07
C ASP A 40 9.38 -5.28 2.20
N PHE A 41 9.72 -4.69 3.35
CA PHE A 41 8.79 -4.56 4.47
C PHE A 41 7.56 -3.73 4.07
N VAL A 42 7.79 -2.59 3.42
CA VAL A 42 6.71 -1.69 2.98
C VAL A 42 5.80 -2.34 1.95
N VAL A 43 6.35 -3.11 1.01
CA VAL A 43 5.57 -3.87 0.02
C VAL A 43 4.71 -4.91 0.74
N ASN A 44 5.28 -5.70 1.63
CA ASN A 44 4.54 -6.72 2.38
C ASN A 44 3.44 -6.11 3.26
N SER A 45 3.73 -5.04 4.00
CA SER A 45 2.71 -4.36 4.81
C SER A 45 1.61 -3.71 3.96
N THR A 46 1.94 -3.24 2.74
CA THR A 46 0.92 -2.73 1.82
C THR A 46 0.05 -3.87 1.28
N PHE A 47 0.65 -5.04 1.00
CA PHE A 47 -0.08 -6.23 0.58
C PHE A 47 -1.02 -6.76 1.68
N GLU A 48 -0.55 -6.81 2.93
CA GLU A 48 -1.39 -7.15 4.09
C GLU A 48 -2.60 -6.19 4.20
N LEU A 49 -2.39 -4.89 4.01
CA LEU A 49 -3.48 -3.92 4.00
C LEU A 49 -4.49 -4.19 2.87
N PHE A 50 -4.05 -4.63 1.70
CA PHE A 50 -4.96 -4.97 0.60
C PHE A 50 -5.83 -6.18 0.97
N ILE A 51 -5.24 -7.21 1.59
CA ILE A 51 -5.97 -8.38 2.12
C ILE A 51 -7.00 -7.95 3.16
N GLU A 52 -6.61 -7.12 4.13
CA GLU A 52 -7.53 -6.60 5.16
C GLU A 52 -8.72 -5.81 4.57
N LEU A 53 -8.51 -5.20 3.41
CA LEU A 53 -9.53 -4.44 2.69
C LEU A 53 -10.33 -5.30 1.69
N ASN A 54 -10.06 -6.60 1.62
CA ASN A 54 -10.70 -7.56 0.70
C ASN A 54 -10.47 -7.21 -0.78
N ALA A 55 -9.26 -6.79 -1.14
CA ALA A 55 -8.84 -6.70 -2.54
C ALA A 55 -8.91 -8.08 -3.23
N THR A 56 -9.22 -8.09 -4.53
CA THR A 56 -9.14 -9.31 -5.36
C THR A 56 -7.71 -9.53 -5.87
N ASP A 57 -7.43 -10.71 -6.44
CA ASP A 57 -6.11 -11.01 -7.03
C ASP A 57 -5.76 -10.10 -8.23
N GLU A 58 -6.77 -9.49 -8.85
CA GLU A 58 -6.61 -8.56 -9.99
C GLU A 58 -6.29 -7.12 -9.54
N GLN A 59 -6.40 -6.82 -8.24
CA GLN A 59 -6.26 -5.49 -7.64
C GLN A 59 -4.97 -5.34 -6.83
#